data_AF-A0A0H5QRK3-F1
#
_entry.id   AF-A0A0H5QRK3-F1
#
_cell.length_a   1.000
_cell.length_b   1.000
_cell.length_c   1.000
_cell.angle_alpha   90.00
_cell.angle_beta   90.00
_cell.angle_gamma   90.00
#
_symmetry.space_group_name_H-M   'P 1'
#
loop_
_entity.id
_entity.type
_entity.pdbx_description
1 polymer ?
#
loop_
_entity_poly.entity_id
_entity_poly.type
_entity_poly.pdbx_seq_one_letter_code
_entity_poly.pdbx_strand_id
1 'polypeptide(L)'
;MFGRDIQLGRQLSWRELFMSVPHVRFDGVYCLQVSYWRKGSSLSNYALFRLSYYRYLRFMPDQTVLYALVNDPPQTLIPRLFNVQSSSSDSQGEVSDPGIYRGRYKVNKKKVSIIVEMRHMVAGIRVRIDSTSHGKFNRLEFVSLSSISDDAGGSSSFRVPDQPFCFHYVNW
;
A
#
# COMPACT_ATOMS: atom_id res chain seq x y z
N MET A 1 0.92 -35.14 37.44
CA MET A 1 1.42 -34.95 36.07
C MET A 1 1.71 -33.47 35.90
N PHE A 2 2.99 -33.07 36.00
CA PHE A 2 3.39 -31.67 35.91
C PHE A 2 3.39 -31.21 34.45
N GLY A 3 2.82 -30.02 34.22
CA GLY A 3 2.71 -29.39 32.90
C GLY A 3 4.08 -29.15 32.29
N ARG A 4 4.16 -29.28 30.96
CA ARG A 4 5.38 -29.04 30.19
C ARG A 4 5.91 -27.63 30.48
N ASP A 5 7.18 -27.54 30.85
CA ASP A 5 7.88 -26.26 30.96
C ASP A 5 7.83 -25.50 29.64
N ILE A 6 7.25 -24.31 29.66
CA ILE A 6 7.28 -23.39 28.53
C ILE A 6 8.72 -22.87 28.43
N GLN A 7 9.53 -23.49 27.57
CA GLN A 7 10.85 -22.95 27.26
C GLN A 7 10.67 -21.64 26.48
N LEU A 8 10.79 -20.51 27.18
CA LEU A 8 11.00 -19.22 26.54
C LEU A 8 12.35 -19.29 25.81
N GLY A 9 12.30 -19.45 24.48
CA GLY A 9 13.48 -19.28 23.64
C GLY A 9 14.17 -17.94 23.93
N ARG A 10 15.48 -17.86 23.62
CA ARG A 10 16.35 -16.68 23.81
C ARG A 10 15.56 -15.37 23.81
N GLN A 11 15.57 -14.66 24.95
CA GLN A 11 14.92 -13.35 25.04
C GLN A 11 15.63 -12.36 24.12
N LEU A 12 15.00 -12.08 22.98
CA LEU A 12 15.44 -11.01 22.08
C LEU A 12 15.06 -9.68 22.71
N SER A 13 15.95 -8.70 22.60
CA SER A 13 15.64 -7.31 22.92
C SER A 13 14.51 -6.79 22.03
N TRP A 14 13.76 -5.79 22.52
CA TRP A 14 12.74 -5.12 21.71
C TRP A 14 13.27 -4.62 20.37
N ARG A 15 14.52 -4.13 20.34
CA ARG A 15 15.18 -3.69 19.11
C ARG A 15 15.38 -4.84 18.12
N GLU A 16 15.85 -5.99 18.59
CA GLU A 16 16.03 -7.18 17.74
C GLU A 16 14.68 -7.68 17.21
N LEU A 17 13.64 -7.72 18.05
CA LEU A 17 12.28 -8.06 17.60
C LEU A 17 11.77 -7.06 16.57
N PHE A 18 11.90 -5.76 16.83
CA PHE A 18 11.46 -4.72 15.92
C PHE A 18 12.16 -4.81 14.56
N MET A 19 13.45 -5.11 14.53
CA MET A 19 14.21 -5.23 13.27
C MET A 19 14.00 -6.58 12.55
N SER A 20 13.59 -7.64 13.25
CA SER A 20 13.44 -8.98 12.68
C SER A 20 12.01 -9.31 12.28
N VAL A 21 11.01 -8.83 13.03
CA VAL A 21 9.59 -9.06 12.79
C VAL A 21 9.11 -8.12 11.69
N PRO A 22 8.68 -8.65 10.52
CA PRO A 22 8.19 -7.84 9.42
C PRO A 22 6.92 -7.09 9.81
N HIS A 23 6.93 -5.78 9.63
CA HIS A 23 5.78 -4.92 9.86
C HIS A 23 5.69 -3.85 8.77
N VAL A 24 4.48 -3.33 8.55
CA VAL A 24 4.30 -2.12 7.74
C VAL A 24 4.61 -0.89 8.58
N ARG A 25 5.10 0.16 7.95
CA ARG A 25 5.39 1.43 8.59
C ARG A 25 4.16 2.34 8.60
N PHE A 26 4.04 3.15 9.65
CA PHE A 26 2.93 4.10 9.86
C PHE A 26 3.37 5.57 9.76
N ASP A 27 4.67 5.82 9.79
CA ASP A 27 5.30 7.14 9.81
C ASP A 27 5.54 7.73 8.41
N GLY A 28 4.73 7.33 7.44
CA GLY A 28 4.93 7.72 6.05
C GLY A 28 4.04 6.96 5.08
N VAL A 29 4.44 6.94 3.81
CA VAL A 29 3.63 6.41 2.71
C VAL A 29 4.50 5.55 1.80
N TYR A 30 4.01 4.38 1.41
CA TYR A 30 4.61 3.59 0.35
C TYR A 30 4.11 4.09 -1.00
N CYS A 31 5.02 4.45 -1.90
CA CYS A 31 4.73 4.95 -3.23
C CYS A 31 5.36 4.04 -4.30
N LEU A 32 4.58 3.69 -5.30
CA LEU A 32 5.02 3.01 -6.51
C LEU A 32 4.84 3.95 -7.69
N GLN A 33 5.93 4.32 -8.35
CA GLN A 33 5.91 5.08 -9.59
C GLN A 33 6.10 4.13 -10.78
N VAL A 34 5.24 4.25 -11.78
CA VAL A 34 5.39 3.54 -13.05
C VAL A 34 5.36 4.56 -14.18
N SER A 35 6.41 4.55 -15.01
CA SER A 35 6.48 5.37 -16.22
C SER A 35 6.44 4.50 -17.47
N TYR A 36 5.72 4.94 -18.49
CA TYR A 36 5.77 4.33 -19.82
C TYR A 36 5.85 5.41 -20.90
N TRP A 37 6.47 5.04 -22.01
CA TRP A 37 6.55 5.89 -23.20
C TRP A 37 5.37 5.60 -24.11
N ARG A 38 4.65 6.65 -24.49
CA ARG A 38 3.53 6.60 -25.43
C ARG A 38 3.85 7.47 -26.66
N LYS A 39 3.57 6.95 -27.84
CA LYS A 39 3.59 7.74 -29.08
C LYS A 39 2.40 8.69 -29.12
N GLY A 40 2.62 9.95 -29.50
CA GLY A 40 1.55 10.92 -29.74
C GLY A 40 0.59 10.46 -30.85
N SER A 41 -0.67 10.90 -30.79
CA SER A 41 -1.64 10.69 -31.87
C SER A 41 -1.55 11.82 -32.91
N SER A 42 -1.31 11.44 -34.16
CA SER A 42 -1.46 12.15 -35.46
C SER A 42 -0.92 13.58 -35.68
N LEU A 43 -0.77 14.44 -34.67
CA LEU A 43 -0.34 15.84 -34.87
C LEU A 43 1.19 16.04 -34.85
N SER A 44 1.94 15.06 -34.35
CA SER A 44 3.39 14.98 -34.50
C SER A 44 3.78 13.52 -34.40
N ASN A 45 4.00 12.87 -35.54
CA ASN A 45 4.35 11.45 -35.66
C ASN A 45 5.69 11.09 -34.98
N TYR A 46 6.40 12.08 -34.40
CA TYR A 46 7.71 11.95 -33.76
C TYR A 46 7.71 12.32 -32.27
N ALA A 47 6.59 12.81 -31.70
CA ALA A 47 6.55 13.18 -30.29
C ALA A 47 6.34 11.94 -29.40
N LEU A 48 7.37 11.60 -28.60
CA LEU A 48 7.29 10.60 -27.53
C LEU A 48 6.94 11.28 -26.21
N PHE A 49 5.85 10.85 -25.58
CA PHE A 49 5.42 11.33 -24.27
C PHE A 49 5.76 10.30 -23.21
N ARG A 50 6.39 10.75 -22.11
CA ARG A 50 6.57 9.93 -20.91
C ARG A 50 5.40 10.18 -19.97
N LEU A 51 4.53 9.19 -19.82
CA LEU A 51 3.43 9.23 -18.86
C LEU A 51 3.84 8.49 -17.60
N SER A 52 3.47 9.02 -16.44
CA SER A 52 3.67 8.34 -15.16
C SER A 52 2.38 8.28 -14.38
N TYR A 53 2.12 7.12 -13.78
CA TYR A 53 1.11 6.99 -12.74
C TYR A 53 1.78 6.53 -11.46
N TYR A 54 1.12 6.82 -10.35
CA TYR A 54 1.58 6.56 -9.00
C TYR A 54 0.53 5.77 -8.24
N ARG A 55 0.96 4.80 -7.45
CA ARG A 55 0.13 4.11 -6.47
C ARG A 55 0.65 4.37 -5.07
N TYR A 56 -0.24 4.71 -4.17
CA TYR A 56 0.10 5.02 -2.79
C TYR A 56 -0.61 4.09 -1.83
N LEU A 57 0.13 3.64 -0.82
CA LEU A 57 -0.37 2.86 0.31
C LEU A 57 0.11 3.52 1.58
N ARG A 58 -0.83 4.03 2.37
CA ARG A 58 -0.57 4.54 3.71
C ARG A 58 -1.26 3.64 4.71
N PHE A 59 -0.53 3.13 5.69
CA PHE A 59 -1.06 2.22 6.71
C PHE A 59 -1.30 2.96 8.03
N MET A 60 -2.33 2.56 8.77
CA MET A 60 -2.66 3.11 10.08
C MET A 60 -2.71 1.99 11.14
N PRO A 61 -2.38 2.26 12.41
CA PRO A 61 -2.38 1.25 13.48
C PRO A 61 -3.73 0.54 13.70
N ASP A 62 -4.85 1.16 13.32
CA ASP A 62 -6.22 0.65 13.46
C ASP A 62 -6.62 -0.36 12.37
N GLN A 63 -5.65 -0.83 11.57
CA GLN A 63 -5.83 -1.69 10.38
C GLN A 63 -6.52 -1.00 9.20
N THR A 64 -6.65 0.33 9.21
CA THR A 64 -7.07 1.11 8.04
C THR A 64 -5.90 1.30 7.08
N VAL A 65 -6.20 1.31 5.79
CA VAL A 65 -5.25 1.70 4.73
C VAL A 65 -5.89 2.74 3.84
N LEU A 66 -5.13 3.77 3.46
CA LEU A 66 -5.49 4.68 2.38
C LEU A 66 -4.77 4.23 1.12
N TYR A 67 -5.53 4.10 0.04
CA TYR A 67 -5.07 3.68 -1.26
C TYR A 67 -5.41 4.75 -2.31
N ALA A 68 -4.46 5.05 -3.17
CA ALA A 68 -4.69 5.95 -4.30
C ALA A 68 -3.97 5.44 -5.55
N LEU A 69 -4.62 5.57 -6.70
CA LEU A 69 -4.04 5.35 -8.03
C LEU A 69 -4.31 6.62 -8.86
N VAL A 70 -3.28 7.45 -9.01
CA VAL A 70 -3.40 8.79 -9.62
C VAL A 70 -2.15 9.11 -10.43
N ASN A 71 -2.20 10.16 -11.25
CA ASN A 71 -1.02 10.67 -11.95
C ASN A 71 -0.26 11.75 -11.15
N ASP A 72 -0.75 12.08 -9.96
CA ASP A 72 -0.16 13.11 -9.11
C ASP A 72 1.13 12.62 -8.43
N PRO A 73 2.22 13.40 -8.48
CA PRO A 73 3.49 13.05 -7.85
C PRO A 73 3.42 13.16 -6.32
N PRO A 74 4.40 12.59 -5.60
CA PRO A 74 4.36 12.52 -4.13
C PRO A 74 4.20 13.87 -3.43
N GLN A 75 4.80 14.93 -3.99
CA GLN A 75 4.73 16.28 -3.44
C GLN A 75 3.29 16.83 -3.38
N THR A 76 2.42 16.39 -4.28
CA THR A 76 1.03 16.83 -4.36
C THR A 76 0.10 15.91 -3.58
N LEU A 77 0.29 14.59 -3.68
CA LEU A 77 -0.67 13.64 -3.09
C LEU A 77 -0.41 13.33 -1.61
N ILE A 78 0.85 13.33 -1.16
CA ILE A 78 1.15 13.01 0.25
C ILE A 78 0.43 13.96 1.21
N PRO A 79 0.43 15.30 1.03
CA PRO A 79 -0.34 16.20 1.88
C PRO A 79 -1.84 15.87 1.93
N ARG A 80 -2.44 15.53 0.79
CA ARG A 80 -3.87 15.13 0.70
C ARG A 80 -4.17 13.87 1.49
N LEU A 81 -3.31 12.85 1.39
CA LEU A 81 -3.42 11.60 2.16
C LEU A 81 -3.35 11.82 3.68
N PHE A 82 -2.68 12.87 4.13
CA PHE A 82 -2.61 13.22 5.56
C PHE A 82 -3.82 14.03 6.02
N ASN A 83 -4.30 14.95 5.19
CA ASN A 83 -5.52 15.72 5.48
C ASN A 83 -6.76 14.83 5.62
N VAL A 84 -6.93 13.85 4.71
CA VAL A 84 -8.05 12.89 4.73
C VAL A 84 -8.09 12.07 6.02
N GLN A 85 -6.94 11.76 6.61
CA GLN A 85 -6.90 11.02 7.88
C GLN A 85 -7.47 11.86 9.02
N SER A 86 -7.04 13.13 9.13
CA SER A 86 -7.43 14.04 10.20
C SER A 86 -8.92 14.36 10.22
N SER A 87 -9.60 14.30 9.06
CA SER A 87 -11.03 14.59 8.94
C SER A 87 -11.94 13.39 9.28
N SER A 88 -11.39 12.20 9.52
CA SER A 88 -12.17 10.96 9.60
C SER A 88 -12.59 10.53 11.02
N SER A 89 -12.40 11.38 12.03
CA SER A 89 -12.62 11.02 13.43
C SER A 89 -14.08 10.93 13.87
N ASP A 90 -15.09 11.45 13.15
CA ASP A 90 -16.47 11.41 13.65
C ASP A 90 -17.59 11.45 12.59
N SER A 91 -17.28 11.26 11.31
CA SER A 91 -18.30 11.29 10.24
C SER A 91 -18.32 9.96 9.49
N GLN A 92 -19.33 9.17 9.78
CA GLN A 92 -19.73 7.98 9.02
C GLN A 92 -20.21 8.42 7.63
N GLY A 93 -19.30 8.77 6.72
CA GLY A 93 -19.67 9.19 5.36
C GLY A 93 -18.53 9.80 4.58
N GLU A 94 -18.10 9.07 3.55
CA GLU A 94 -17.29 9.49 2.39
C GLU A 94 -15.92 10.16 2.63
N VAL A 95 -14.86 9.51 2.15
CA VAL A 95 -13.62 10.20 1.80
C VAL A 95 -13.95 11.17 0.66
N SER A 96 -14.12 12.44 1.00
CA SER A 96 -14.50 13.53 0.08
C SER A 96 -13.43 13.82 -0.99
N ASP A 97 -12.21 13.30 -0.84
CA ASP A 97 -11.11 13.54 -1.78
C ASP A 97 -11.14 12.54 -2.97
N PRO A 98 -11.35 13.03 -4.21
CA PRO A 98 -11.45 12.16 -5.38
C PRO A 98 -10.13 11.44 -5.67
N GLY A 99 -10.21 10.11 -5.73
CA GLY A 99 -9.07 9.25 -6.06
C GLY A 99 -8.30 8.71 -4.85
N ILE A 100 -8.72 9.07 -3.62
CA ILE A 100 -8.25 8.46 -2.39
C ILE A 100 -9.36 7.54 -1.85
N TYR A 101 -9.02 6.28 -1.64
CA TYR A 101 -9.95 5.26 -1.17
C TYR A 101 -9.51 4.71 0.18
N ARG A 102 -10.46 4.50 1.07
CA ARG A 102 -10.23 3.87 2.38
C ARG A 102 -10.48 2.37 2.27
N GLY A 103 -9.61 1.59 2.89
CA GLY A 103 -9.74 0.14 2.97
C GLY A 103 -9.24 -0.41 4.29
N ARG A 104 -9.12 -1.73 4.34
CA ARG A 104 -8.60 -2.49 5.49
C ARG A 104 -7.43 -3.36 5.07
N TYR A 105 -6.51 -3.60 5.99
CA TYR A 105 -5.38 -4.48 5.73
C TYR A 105 -5.13 -5.48 6.87
N LYS A 106 -4.48 -6.59 6.53
CA LYS A 106 -3.98 -7.58 7.49
C LYS A 106 -2.56 -7.98 7.14
N VAL A 107 -1.68 -8.05 8.15
CA VAL A 107 -0.30 -8.52 8.01
C VAL A 107 -0.22 -9.95 8.55
N ASN A 108 0.34 -10.86 7.75
CA ASN A 108 0.68 -12.21 8.16
C ASN A 108 2.13 -12.50 7.74
N LYS A 109 3.03 -12.50 8.72
CA LYS A 109 4.48 -12.57 8.49
C LYS A 109 4.89 -11.45 7.52
N LYS A 110 5.42 -11.80 6.34
CA LYS A 110 5.80 -10.84 5.29
C LYS A 110 4.66 -10.52 4.31
N LYS A 111 3.50 -11.17 4.39
CA LYS A 111 2.39 -10.97 3.44
C LYS A 111 1.42 -9.93 3.99
N VAL A 112 1.03 -8.97 3.16
CA VAL A 112 0.00 -7.98 3.49
C VAL A 112 -1.13 -8.12 2.50
N SER A 113 -2.32 -8.41 3.02
CA SER A 113 -3.56 -8.45 2.26
C SER A 113 -4.34 -7.18 2.54
N ILE A 114 -4.81 -6.53 1.49
CA ILE A 114 -5.50 -5.25 1.51
C ILE A 114 -6.81 -5.41 0.74
N ILE A 115 -7.90 -4.88 1.29
CA ILE A 115 -9.21 -4.80 0.65
C ILE A 115 -9.62 -3.35 0.64
N VAL A 116 -9.91 -2.81 -0.54
CA VAL A 116 -10.30 -1.41 -0.72
C VAL A 116 -11.55 -1.36 -1.58
N GLU A 117 -12.57 -0.67 -1.10
CA GLU A 117 -13.75 -0.39 -1.90
C GLU A 117 -13.49 0.86 -2.74
N MET A 118 -13.56 0.69 -4.05
CA MET A 118 -13.39 1.75 -5.04
C MET A 118 -14.71 1.96 -5.79
N ARG A 119 -14.84 3.09 -6.48
CA ARG A 119 -16.07 3.51 -7.18
C ARG A 119 -16.74 2.43 -8.04
N HIS A 120 -15.94 1.55 -8.65
CA HIS A 120 -16.43 0.54 -9.60
C HIS A 120 -15.94 -0.89 -9.29
N MET A 121 -15.20 -1.10 -8.21
CA MET A 121 -14.73 -2.43 -7.83
C MET A 121 -14.34 -2.49 -6.36
N VAL A 122 -14.45 -3.67 -5.76
CA VAL A 122 -13.71 -4.00 -4.55
C VAL A 122 -12.36 -4.58 -4.96
N ALA A 123 -11.28 -3.87 -4.64
CA ALA A 123 -9.93 -4.28 -4.98
C ALA A 123 -9.32 -5.13 -3.86
N GLY A 124 -8.93 -6.36 -4.21
CA GLY A 124 -8.05 -7.20 -3.42
C GLY A 124 -6.60 -6.97 -3.83
N ILE A 125 -5.78 -6.39 -2.95
CA ILE A 125 -4.37 -6.10 -3.19
C ILE A 125 -3.53 -6.99 -2.28
N ARG A 126 -2.52 -7.65 -2.84
CA ARG A 126 -1.52 -8.38 -2.07
C ARG A 126 -0.16 -7.78 -2.32
N VAL A 127 0.54 -7.49 -1.24
CA VAL A 127 1.93 -7.03 -1.27
C VAL A 127 2.78 -7.83 -0.29
N ARG A 128 4.09 -7.88 -0.53
CA ARG A 128 5.04 -8.54 0.37
C ARG A 128 6.00 -7.51 0.97
N ILE A 129 6.11 -7.53 2.29
CA ILE A 129 7.06 -6.70 3.04
C ILE A 129 8.49 -7.06 2.66
N ASP A 130 9.24 -6.03 2.33
CA ASP A 130 10.65 -6.10 1.97
C ASP A 130 11.41 -4.90 2.56
N SER A 131 12.74 -4.96 2.49
CA SER A 131 13.62 -3.97 3.11
C SER A 131 14.85 -3.72 2.25
N THR A 132 15.27 -2.46 2.08
CA THR A 132 16.57 -2.14 1.48
C THR A 132 17.75 -2.58 2.35
N SER A 133 17.55 -2.56 3.67
CA SER A 133 18.52 -3.01 4.66
C SER A 133 17.77 -3.59 5.84
N HIS A 134 18.42 -4.48 6.58
CA HIS A 134 17.80 -5.17 7.72
C HIS A 134 17.00 -4.21 8.63
N GLY A 135 15.76 -4.59 8.96
CA GLY A 135 14.88 -3.86 9.86
C GLY A 135 14.24 -2.57 9.36
N LYS A 136 14.48 -2.14 8.11
CA LYS A 136 13.85 -0.89 7.60
C LYS A 136 12.40 -1.04 7.20
N PHE A 137 12.04 -2.18 6.60
CA PHE A 137 10.71 -2.47 6.05
C PHE A 137 10.16 -1.38 5.13
N ASN A 138 11.07 -0.77 4.36
CA ASN A 138 10.80 0.41 3.54
C ASN A 138 10.48 0.06 2.08
N ARG A 139 10.18 -1.21 1.77
CA ARG A 139 9.73 -1.66 0.46
C ARG A 139 8.55 -2.60 0.58
N LEU A 140 7.66 -2.55 -0.42
CA LEU A 140 6.61 -3.55 -0.60
C LEU A 140 6.68 -4.06 -2.04
N GLU A 141 6.87 -5.35 -2.23
CA GLU A 141 6.72 -5.97 -3.56
C GLU A 141 5.23 -6.06 -3.89
N PHE A 142 4.85 -5.63 -5.10
CA PHE A 142 3.46 -5.72 -5.56
C PHE A 142 3.18 -7.13 -6.10
N VAL A 143 2.46 -7.94 -5.33
CA VAL A 143 2.26 -9.37 -5.66
C VAL A 143 1.05 -9.59 -6.55
N SER A 144 -0.10 -9.01 -6.21
CA SER A 144 -1.30 -9.18 -7.04
C SER A 144 -2.34 -8.09 -6.80
N LEU A 145 -3.13 -7.83 -7.83
CA LEU A 145 -4.34 -7.00 -7.78
C LEU A 145 -5.48 -7.81 -8.41
N SER A 146 -6.62 -7.86 -7.75
CA SER A 146 -7.81 -8.55 -8.26
C SER A 146 -9.08 -7.80 -7.89
N SER A 147 -10.13 -7.92 -8.69
CA SER A 147 -11.48 -7.53 -8.28
C SER A 147 -12.08 -8.66 -7.44
N ILE A 148 -12.78 -8.28 -6.38
CA ILE A 148 -13.57 -9.17 -5.54
C ILE A 148 -15.03 -8.86 -5.88
N SER A 149 -15.78 -9.87 -6.30
CA SER A 149 -17.23 -9.81 -6.50
C SER A 149 -17.91 -10.67 -5.44
N ASP A 150 -19.12 -10.29 -5.03
CA ASP A 150 -19.93 -11.08 -4.10
C ASP A 150 -20.54 -12.32 -4.77
N ASP A 151 -20.68 -12.29 -6.10
CA ASP A 151 -21.14 -13.43 -6.88
C ASP A 151 -20.06 -14.53 -6.87
N ALA A 152 -20.46 -15.74 -6.48
CA ALA A 152 -19.64 -16.89 -6.09
C ALA A 152 -18.70 -17.50 -7.17
N GLY A 153 -18.16 -16.73 -8.11
CA GLY A 153 -17.28 -17.28 -9.15
C GLY A 153 -16.37 -16.33 -9.92
N GLY A 154 -16.38 -15.00 -9.70
CA GLY A 154 -15.73 -14.06 -10.62
C GLY A 154 -14.65 -13.15 -10.03
N SER A 155 -13.49 -13.65 -9.63
CA SER A 155 -12.34 -12.74 -9.36
C SER A 155 -11.56 -12.47 -10.65
N SER A 156 -11.53 -11.21 -11.09
CA SER A 156 -10.69 -10.81 -12.22
C SER A 156 -9.34 -10.34 -11.72
N SER A 157 -8.27 -11.00 -12.15
CA SER A 157 -6.90 -10.56 -11.83
C SER A 157 -6.43 -9.47 -12.80
N PHE A 158 -5.67 -8.51 -12.28
CA PHE A 158 -5.07 -7.43 -13.05
C PHE A 158 -3.55 -7.58 -13.05
N ARG A 159 -2.90 -7.19 -14.15
CA ARG A 159 -1.44 -7.12 -14.20
C ARG A 159 -0.94 -6.05 -13.22
N VAL A 160 0.06 -6.42 -12.43
CA VAL A 160 0.76 -5.50 -11.53
C VAL A 160 2.14 -5.18 -12.09
N PRO A 161 2.69 -3.98 -11.82
CA PRO A 161 4.07 -3.65 -12.15
C PRO A 161 5.06 -4.47 -11.33
N ASP A 162 6.23 -4.76 -11.91
CA ASP A 162 7.31 -5.48 -11.21
C ASP A 162 8.06 -4.58 -10.21
N GLN A 163 7.93 -3.26 -10.35
CA GLN A 163 8.58 -2.32 -9.45
C GLN A 163 7.93 -2.39 -8.04
N PRO A 164 8.74 -2.38 -6.97
CA PRO A 164 8.22 -2.35 -5.62
C PRO A 164 7.74 -0.94 -5.25
N PHE A 165 6.82 -0.87 -4.30
CA PHE A 165 6.58 0.38 -3.58
C PHE A 165 7.81 0.72 -2.73
N CYS A 166 8.20 1.99 -2.75
CA CYS A 166 9.26 2.57 -1.93
C CYS A 166 8.66 3.46 -0.84
N PHE A 167 9.22 3.42 0.36
CA PHE A 167 8.71 4.22 1.47
C PHE A 167 9.21 5.67 1.41
N HIS A 168 8.28 6.60 1.46
CA HIS A 168 8.50 8.02 1.69
C HIS A 168 8.21 8.33 3.15
N TYR A 169 9.27 8.64 3.88
CA TYR A 169 9.15 9.13 5.24
C TYR A 169 8.60 10.55 5.24
N VAL A 170 7.71 10.86 6.18
CA VAL A 170 7.10 12.19 6.33
C VAL A 170 7.43 12.68 7.73
N ASN A 171 8.38 13.61 7.81
CA ASN A 171 8.65 14.38 9.03
C ASN A 171 7.67 15.54 9.10
N TRP A 172 7.20 15.81 10.32
CA TRP A 172 6.55 17.06 10.71
C TRP A 172 7.61 18.07 11.15
#